data_AF-A0A9E3A6S9-F1
#
_entry.id   AF-A0A9E3A6S9-F1
#
_cell.length_a   1.000
_cell.length_b   1.000
_cell.length_c   1.000
_cell.angle_alpha   90.00
_cell.angle_beta   90.00
_cell.angle_gamma   90.00
#
_symmetry.space_group_name_H-M   'P 1'
#
loop_
_entity.id
_entity.type
_entity.pdbx_description
1 polymer ?
#
loop_
_entity_poly.entity_id
_entity_poly.type
_entity_poly.pdbx_seq_one_letter_code
_entity_poly.pdbx_strand_id
1 'polypeptide(L)'
;MLYAFDLLMLRGRDVRYWPLDERRHELLKTVKNVSDGVRYSETFNVPLADLESAVREHRLEGIVAKRAGSPYRSGERSSEWLKWRANRGQECVVGGYVPNGNALESILVGYYEMPAYICCQRPCRTFRRVPACAVATL
;
A
#
# COMPACT_ATOMS: atom_id res chain seq x y z
N MET A 1 -5.86 -2.71 17.08
CA MET A 1 -4.57 -3.45 17.03
C MET A 1 -3.66 -2.72 16.06
N LEU A 2 -2.44 -2.38 16.48
CA LEU A 2 -1.43 -1.70 15.69
C LEU A 2 -0.32 -2.67 15.32
N TYR A 3 0.16 -2.61 14.07
CA TYR A 3 1.30 -3.42 13.62
C TYR A 3 2.52 -2.52 13.44
N ALA A 4 3.51 -2.69 14.30
CA ALA A 4 4.75 -1.95 14.25
C ALA A 4 5.72 -2.60 13.25
N PHE A 5 6.26 -1.81 12.33
CA PHE A 5 7.11 -2.30 11.24
C PHE A 5 8.51 -1.69 11.17
N ASP A 6 8.75 -0.57 11.87
CA ASP A 6 10.07 0.10 11.98
C ASP A 6 10.17 0.86 13.30
N LEU A 7 11.39 1.23 13.69
CA LEU A 7 11.73 1.97 14.91
C LEU A 7 12.54 3.20 14.52
N LEU A 8 12.02 4.40 14.78
CA LEU A 8 12.68 5.65 14.38
C LEU A 8 13.39 6.35 15.54
N MET A 9 12.91 6.15 16.77
CA MET A 9 13.45 6.72 17.99
C MET A 9 13.57 5.63 19.05
N LEU A 10 14.71 5.55 19.71
CA LEU A 10 14.96 4.60 20.79
C LEU A 10 15.53 5.34 22.01
N ARG A 11 14.76 5.39 23.10
CA ARG A 11 15.19 6.01 24.38
C ARG A 11 15.76 7.42 24.20
N GLY A 12 15.09 8.25 23.40
CA GLY A 12 15.50 9.63 23.11
C GLY A 12 16.58 9.78 22.04
N ARG A 13 17.10 8.68 21.47
CA ARG A 13 18.05 8.73 20.34
C ARG A 13 17.33 8.53 19.01
N ASP A 14 17.70 9.36 18.05
CA ASP A 14 17.32 9.16 16.65
C ASP A 14 18.12 8.00 16.06
N VAL A 15 17.41 6.96 15.63
CA VAL A 15 18.00 5.74 15.06
C VAL A 15 17.68 5.61 13.56
N ARG A 16 17.14 6.66 12.92
CA ARG A 16 16.78 6.62 11.49
C ARG A 16 17.97 6.28 10.59
N TYR A 17 19.18 6.69 10.97
CA TYR A 17 20.41 6.42 10.21
C TYR A 17 20.97 5.01 10.39
N TRP A 18 20.46 4.25 11.37
CA TRP A 18 20.93 2.87 11.61
C TRP A 18 20.47 1.95 10.48
N PRO A 19 21.17 0.84 10.22
CA PRO A 19 20.68 -0.25 9.35
C PRO A 19 19.27 -0.72 9.73
N LEU A 20 18.43 -1.03 8.74
CA LEU A 20 17.06 -1.53 8.96
C LEU A 20 17.02 -2.77 9.87
N ASP A 21 17.95 -3.68 9.71
CA ASP A 21 18.13 -4.90 10.49
C ASP A 21 18.37 -4.60 11.98
N GLU A 22 19.24 -3.65 12.30
CA GLU A 22 19.44 -3.19 13.69
C GLU A 22 18.16 -2.56 14.27
N ARG A 23 17.48 -1.69 13.50
CA ARG A 23 16.22 -1.06 13.94
C ARG A 23 15.14 -2.10 14.22
N ARG A 24 15.02 -3.12 13.38
CA ARG A 24 14.05 -4.21 13.53
C ARG A 24 14.37 -5.10 14.72
N HIS A 25 15.64 -5.38 14.97
CA HIS A 25 16.09 -6.13 16.16
C HIS A 25 15.68 -5.42 17.45
N GLU A 26 15.93 -4.12 17.54
CA GLU A 26 15.53 -3.32 18.70
C GLU A 26 14.00 -3.14 18.79
N LEU A 27 13.30 -3.03 17.65
CA LEU A 27 11.84 -3.00 17.61
C LEU A 27 11.26 -4.29 18.22
N LEU A 28 11.76 -5.45 17.82
CA LEU A 28 11.27 -6.74 18.30
C LEU A 28 11.44 -6.86 19.82
N LYS A 29 12.60 -6.46 20.35
CA LYS A 29 12.84 -6.42 21.80
C LYS A 29 11.88 -5.47 22.52
N THR A 30 11.60 -4.32 21.92
CA THR A 30 10.71 -3.31 22.50
C THR A 30 9.27 -3.79 22.52
N VAL A 31 8.75 -4.29 21.40
CA VAL A 31 7.35 -4.74 21.25
C VAL A 31 7.03 -5.92 22.17
N LYS A 32 7.99 -6.83 22.43
CA LYS A 32 7.81 -7.93 23.39
C LYS A 32 7.47 -7.47 24.81
N ASN A 33 7.85 -6.24 25.17
CA ASN A 33 7.63 -5.67 26.49
C ASN A 33 6.42 -4.72 26.54
N VAL A 34 5.71 -4.52 25.42
CA VAL A 34 4.55 -3.64 25.34
C VAL A 34 3.27 -4.47 25.50
N SER A 35 2.32 -3.97 26.30
CA SER A 35 1.03 -4.58 26.58
C SER A 35 0.14 -4.76 25.33
N ASP A 36 -0.95 -5.49 25.50
CA ASP A 36 -1.94 -5.80 24.47
C ASP A 36 -2.33 -4.58 23.63
N GLY A 37 -2.14 -4.67 22.31
CA GLY A 37 -2.56 -3.66 21.35
C GLY A 37 -1.55 -3.34 20.26
N VAL A 38 -0.26 -3.64 20.47
CA VAL A 38 0.81 -3.50 19.47
C VAL A 38 1.40 -4.87 19.14
N ARG A 39 1.46 -5.21 17.85
CA ARG A 39 2.08 -6.44 17.34
C ARG A 39 3.25 -6.09 16.44
N TYR A 40 4.27 -6.95 16.46
CA TYR A 40 5.39 -6.85 15.55
C TYR A 40 4.98 -7.35 14.16
N SER A 41 5.27 -6.56 13.12
CA SER A 41 5.14 -7.01 11.74
C SER A 41 6.33 -7.90 11.38
N GLU A 42 6.08 -9.20 11.28
CA GLU A 42 7.09 -10.19 10.92
C GLU A 42 7.68 -9.94 9.54
N THR A 43 8.90 -10.46 9.34
CA THR A 43 9.60 -10.46 8.07
C THR A 43 9.84 -11.89 7.65
N PHE A 44 9.67 -12.13 6.36
CA PHE A 44 9.88 -13.44 5.76
C PHE A 44 11.12 -13.37 4.88
N ASN A 45 12.04 -14.30 5.08
CA ASN A 45 13.20 -14.49 4.22
C ASN A 45 12.98 -15.74 3.37
N VAL A 46 11.96 -15.68 2.53
CA VAL A 46 11.53 -16.76 1.63
C VAL A 46 11.47 -16.25 0.19
N PRO A 47 11.51 -17.14 -0.81
CA PRO A 47 11.36 -16.75 -2.21
C PRO A 47 10.10 -15.89 -2.42
N LEU A 48 10.21 -14.89 -3.31
CA LEU A 48 9.10 -13.97 -3.59
C LEU A 48 7.84 -14.72 -4.08
N ALA A 49 8.01 -15.76 -4.89
CA ALA A 49 6.90 -16.56 -5.43
C ALA A 49 6.02 -17.19 -4.33
N ASP A 50 6.64 -17.61 -3.22
CA ASP A 50 5.91 -18.19 -2.09
C ASP A 50 5.11 -17.11 -1.35
N LEU A 51 5.70 -15.92 -1.18
CA LEU A 51 4.99 -14.78 -0.60
C LEU A 51 3.84 -14.29 -1.47
N GLU A 52 4.03 -14.23 -2.79
CA GLU A 52 2.97 -13.85 -3.72
C GLU A 52 1.79 -14.82 -3.64
N SER A 53 2.07 -16.13 -3.55
CA SER A 53 1.06 -17.16 -3.40
C SER A 53 0.28 -17.02 -2.09
N ALA A 54 0.99 -16.84 -0.97
CA ALA A 54 0.38 -16.63 0.34
C ALA A 54 -0.46 -15.34 0.40
N VAL A 55 0.02 -14.25 -0.18
CA VAL A 55 -0.72 -12.98 -0.24
C VAL A 55 -2.03 -13.13 -1.00
N ARG A 56 -2.02 -13.86 -2.12
CA ARG A 56 -3.23 -14.14 -2.90
C ARG A 56 -4.20 -15.05 -2.15
N GLU A 57 -3.69 -16.12 -1.53
CA GLU A 57 -4.49 -17.06 -0.74
C GLU A 57 -5.21 -16.37 0.42
N HIS A 58 -4.49 -15.51 1.15
CA HIS A 58 -5.02 -14.76 2.29
C HIS A 58 -5.71 -13.44 1.91
N ARG A 59 -5.86 -13.14 0.61
CA ARG A 59 -6.49 -11.91 0.10
C ARG A 59 -5.90 -10.63 0.70
N LEU A 60 -4.58 -10.61 0.90
CA LEU A 60 -3.86 -9.45 1.38
C LEU A 60 -3.58 -8.47 0.22
N GLU A 61 -3.39 -7.18 0.53
CA GLU A 61 -3.19 -6.14 -0.49
C GLU A 61 -1.90 -6.37 -1.31
N GLY A 62 -0.83 -6.79 -0.64
CA GLY A 62 0.50 -6.85 -1.26
C GLY A 62 1.64 -7.07 -0.27
N ILE A 63 2.86 -6.83 -0.76
CA ILE A 63 4.12 -7.04 -0.06
C ILE A 63 4.89 -5.72 -0.05
N VAL A 64 5.51 -5.40 1.08
CA VAL A 64 6.47 -4.29 1.16
C VAL A 64 7.86 -4.88 1.36
N ALA A 65 8.67 -4.87 0.31
CA ALA A 65 10.07 -5.24 0.37
C ALA A 65 10.90 -4.05 0.84
N LYS A 66 11.75 -4.26 1.84
CA LYS A 66 12.65 -3.23 2.38
C LYS A 66 14.08 -3.75 2.31
N ARG A 67 15.01 -2.95 1.79
CA ARG A 67 16.42 -3.36 1.72
C ARG A 67 17.04 -3.43 3.12
N ALA A 68 17.67 -4.56 3.43
CA ALA A 68 18.55 -4.68 4.60
C ALA A 68 19.71 -3.66 4.51
N GLY A 69 20.21 -3.18 5.64
CA GLY A 69 21.25 -2.14 5.67
C GLY A 69 20.77 -0.72 5.36
N SER A 70 19.54 -0.53 4.87
CA SER A 70 19.07 0.80 4.45
C SER A 70 18.71 1.72 5.64
N PRO A 71 19.14 3.00 5.61
CA PRO A 71 18.66 4.00 6.57
C PRO A 71 17.21 4.39 6.25
N TYR A 72 16.49 4.88 7.26
CA TYR A 72 15.17 5.47 7.09
C TYR A 72 15.29 6.91 6.59
N ARG A 73 14.75 7.18 5.39
CA ARG A 73 14.73 8.52 4.78
C ARG A 73 13.35 9.14 4.91
N SER A 74 13.24 10.20 5.73
CA SER A 74 11.96 10.85 6.01
C SER A 74 11.54 11.73 4.84
N GLY A 75 10.29 11.56 4.36
CA GLY A 75 9.72 12.37 3.27
C GLY A 75 10.19 12.00 1.87
N GLU A 76 11.06 10.99 1.73
CA GLU A 76 11.61 10.58 0.44
C GLU A 76 10.98 9.28 -0.05
N ARG A 77 10.58 9.25 -1.34
CA ARG A 77 10.22 8.00 -2.01
C ARG A 77 11.50 7.28 -2.45
N SER A 78 12.02 6.43 -1.58
CA SER A 78 13.25 5.69 -1.82
C SER A 78 13.00 4.37 -2.57
N SER A 79 13.93 3.98 -3.45
CA SER A 79 13.99 2.65 -4.07
C SER A 79 14.28 1.52 -3.07
N GLU A 80 14.67 1.88 -1.85
CA GLU A 80 14.95 0.92 -0.77
C GLU A 80 13.67 0.29 -0.20
N TRP A 81 12.50 0.89 -0.47
CA TRP A 81 11.18 0.41 -0.04
C TRP A 81 10.30 0.23 -1.27
N LEU A 82 10.11 -1.03 -1.67
CA LEU A 82 9.32 -1.40 -2.84
C LEU A 82 8.00 -2.02 -2.39
N LYS A 83 6.89 -1.41 -2.82
CA LYS A 83 5.56 -1.97 -2.62
C LYS A 83 5.15 -2.72 -3.88
N TRP A 84 4.91 -4.01 -3.72
CA TRP A 84 4.24 -4.85 -4.69
C TRP A 84 2.78 -5.01 -4.28
N ARG A 85 1.83 -4.89 -5.22
CA ARG A 85 0.40 -5.08 -4.98
C ARG A 85 -0.07 -6.31 -5.75
N ALA A 86 -0.83 -7.18 -5.07
CA ALA A 86 -1.43 -8.35 -5.70
C ALA A 86 -2.60 -7.96 -6.61
N ASN A 87 -3.36 -6.93 -6.20
CA ASN A 87 -4.46 -6.39 -6.97
C ASN A 87 -3.94 -5.38 -8.01
N ARG A 88 -4.51 -5.46 -9.21
CA ARG A 88 -4.27 -4.48 -10.27
C ARG A 88 -5.26 -3.33 -10.08
N GLY A 89 -4.78 -2.25 -9.46
CA GLY A 89 -5.53 -1.00 -9.39
C GLY A 89 -5.29 -0.12 -10.61
N GLN A 90 -6.35 0.57 -11.02
CA GLN A 90 -6.33 1.56 -12.09
C GLN A 90 -6.88 2.87 -11.55
N GLU A 91 -6.16 3.97 -11.80
CA GLU A 91 -6.68 5.30 -11.50
C GLU A 91 -7.76 5.67 -12.53
N CYS A 92 -8.92 6.06 -12.02
CA CYS A 92 -10.10 6.39 -12.81
C CYS A 92 -10.73 7.69 -12.29
N VAL A 93 -11.38 8.42 -13.19
CA VAL A 93 -12.22 9.58 -12.89
C VAL A 93 -13.68 9.12 -12.77
N VAL A 94 -14.34 9.59 -11.72
CA VAL A 94 -15.78 9.40 -11.55
C VAL A 94 -16.54 10.40 -12.44
N GLY A 95 -17.28 9.89 -13.42
CA GLY A 95 -18.08 10.69 -14.34
C GLY A 95 -19.56 10.81 -13.94
N GLY A 96 -20.03 10.00 -12.99
CA GLY A 96 -21.43 10.00 -12.55
C GLY A 96 -21.75 8.81 -11.65
N TYR A 97 -22.99 8.75 -11.16
CA TYR A 97 -23.47 7.65 -10.32
C TYR A 97 -24.95 7.34 -10.55
N VAL A 98 -25.36 6.12 -10.20
CA VAL A 98 -26.76 5.69 -10.17
C VAL A 98 -27.19 5.50 -8.72
N PRO A 99 -28.16 6.29 -8.21
CA PRO A 99 -28.69 6.13 -6.87
C PRO A 99 -29.71 4.98 -6.80
N ASN A 100 -29.82 4.36 -5.63
CA ASN A 100 -30.90 3.45 -5.25
C ASN A 100 -31.40 3.84 -3.85
N GLY A 101 -32.41 4.72 -3.80
CA GLY A 101 -32.86 5.35 -2.57
C GLY A 101 -31.75 6.20 -1.93
N ASN A 102 -31.45 5.93 -0.65
CA ASN A 102 -30.34 6.57 0.08
C ASN A 102 -28.97 5.89 -0.17
N ALA A 103 -28.92 4.84 -0.99
CA ALA A 103 -27.71 4.08 -1.27
C ALA A 103 -27.20 4.35 -2.70
N LEU A 104 -25.91 4.10 -2.89
CA LEU A 104 -25.20 4.22 -4.16
C LEU A 104 -25.16 2.84 -4.84
N GLU A 105 -25.84 2.67 -5.97
CA GLU A 105 -25.91 1.36 -6.66
C GLU A 105 -24.65 1.11 -7.49
N SER A 106 -24.25 2.10 -8.29
CA SER A 106 -23.11 1.99 -9.18
C SER A 106 -22.51 3.35 -9.50
N ILE A 107 -21.24 3.34 -9.89
CA ILE A 107 -20.49 4.52 -10.27
C ILE A 107 -20.05 4.37 -11.73
N LEU A 108 -20.15 5.46 -12.49
CA LEU A 108 -19.60 5.55 -13.82
C LEU A 108 -18.15 6.01 -13.70
N VAL A 109 -17.21 5.19 -14.15
CA VAL A 109 -15.78 5.49 -14.11
C VAL A 109 -15.19 5.50 -15.51
N GLY A 110 -14.28 6.42 -15.77
CA GLY A 110 -13.49 6.49 -17.00
C GLY A 110 -12.02 6.71 -16.67
N TYR A 111 -11.13 6.45 -17.62
CA TYR A 111 -9.69 6.74 -17.47
C TYR A 111 -9.19 7.52 -18.68
N TYR A 112 -8.07 8.23 -18.53
CA TYR A 112 -7.42 8.93 -19.62
C TYR A 112 -6.31 8.07 -20.21
N GLU A 113 -6.27 7.92 -21.53
CA GLU A 113 -5.11 7.38 -22.25
C GLU A 113 -4.23 8.55 -22.71
N MET A 114 -2.98 8.60 -22.25
CA MET A 114 -1.96 9.56 -22.71
C MET A 114 -1.31 9.09 -24.03
N PRO A 115 -0.79 10.02 -24.89
CA PRO A 115 -0.49 11.42 -24.59
C PRO A 115 -1.53 12.38 -25.18
N ALA A 116 -2.28 13.06 -24.31
CA ALA A 116 -3.11 14.19 -24.73
C ALA A 116 -2.28 15.49 -24.65
N TYR A 117 -1.35 15.69 -25.60
CA TYR A 117 -0.76 17.02 -25.80
C TYR A 117 -1.65 17.86 -26.73
N ILE A 118 -2.15 18.95 -26.15
CA ILE A 118 -2.49 20.24 -26.78
C ILE A 118 -3.74 20.28 -27.68
N CYS A 119 -4.72 21.04 -27.18
CA CYS A 119 -5.73 21.78 -27.95
C CYS A 119 -6.66 20.94 -28.86
N CYS A 120 -7.75 20.41 -28.29
CA CYS A 120 -9.09 20.28 -28.91
C CYS A 120 -9.96 19.30 -28.12
N GLN A 121 -10.94 19.83 -27.37
CA GLN A 121 -12.30 19.31 -27.15
C GLN A 121 -12.63 17.82 -27.40
N ARG A 122 -11.91 16.83 -26.82
CA ARG A 122 -12.42 15.45 -26.70
C ARG A 122 -12.03 14.78 -25.38
N PRO A 123 -12.92 14.70 -24.39
CA PRO A 123 -12.66 14.03 -23.12
C PRO A 123 -12.96 12.52 -23.22
N CYS A 124 -12.26 11.71 -22.41
CA CYS A 124 -12.51 10.29 -22.08
C CYS A 124 -13.08 9.39 -23.20
N ARG A 125 -12.24 8.54 -23.78
CA ARG A 125 -12.66 7.59 -24.83
C ARG A 125 -13.56 6.44 -24.35
N THR A 126 -13.54 6.10 -23.06
CA THR A 126 -14.29 4.93 -22.58
C THR A 126 -14.74 5.13 -21.13
N PHE A 127 -16.04 5.32 -20.93
CA PHE A 127 -16.66 5.20 -19.61
C PHE A 127 -17.26 3.81 -19.47
N ARG A 128 -17.00 3.15 -18.34
CA ARG A 128 -17.58 1.87 -18.01
C ARG A 128 -18.37 2.01 -16.72
N ARG A 129 -19.60 1.49 -16.73
CA ARG A 129 -20.39 1.35 -15.49
C ARG A 129 -19.76 0.24 -14.65
N VAL A 130 -19.39 0.56 -13.42
CA VAL A 130 -18.83 -0.39 -12.46
C VAL A 130 -19.77 -0.43 -11.26
N PRO A 131 -20.23 -1.62 -10.83
CA PRO A 131 -21.09 -1.73 -9.66
C PRO A 131 -20.32 -1.21 -8.42
N ALA A 132 -21.02 -0.55 -7.49
CA ALA A 132 -20.36 0.10 -6.35
C ALA A 132 -19.54 -0.90 -5.51
N CYS A 133 -19.95 -2.16 -5.46
CA CYS A 133 -19.23 -3.25 -4.81
C CYS A 133 -17.90 -3.62 -5.47
N ALA A 134 -17.71 -3.35 -6.77
CA ALA A 134 -16.48 -3.64 -7.48
C ALA A 134 -15.45 -2.50 -7.39
N VAL A 135 -15.87 -1.29 -7.01
CA VAL A 135 -14.97 -0.14 -6.80
C VAL A 135 -14.10 -0.31 -5.55
N ALA A 136 -14.59 -1.04 -4.54
CA ALA A 136 -13.84 -1.34 -3.31
C ALA A 136 -12.74 -2.40 -3.50
N THR A 137 -12.71 -3.08 -4.66
CA THR A 137 -11.83 -4.22 -4.94
C THR A 137 -10.77 -3.90 -6.02
N LEU A 138 -10.81 -2.68 -6.59
CA LEU A 138 -9.81 -2.18 -7.55
C LEU A 138 -8.60 -1.57 -6.83
#